data_AF-A0A8J3AGK9-F1
#
_entry.id   AF-A0A8J3AGK9-F1
#
_cell.length_a   1.000
_cell.length_b   1.000
_cell.length_c   1.000
_cell.angle_alpha   90.00
_cell.angle_beta   90.00
_cell.angle_gamma   90.00
#
_symmetry.space_group_name_H-M   'P 1'
#
loop_
_entity.id
_entity.type
_entity.pdbx_description
1 polymer ?
#
loop_
_entity_poly.entity_id
_entity_poly.type
_entity_poly.pdbx_seq_one_letter_code
_entity_poly.pdbx_strand_id
1 'polypeptide(L)'
;MGAEGQPVRGSDDETVLRQAQATNQVIVTQNHDMLVLCADESAPVVWLDPRDKDLRREAMVVLCFSQINAWQHLLDDADGPVCIVARKTSCEAIPLEVARRRALERGKRRRREMRRQRPAADGGLFQNDAGSSATEGL
;
A
#
# COMPACT_ATOMS: atom_id res chain seq x y z
N MET A 1 6.65 5.64 22.96
CA MET A 1 7.57 6.13 21.92
C MET A 1 8.20 4.92 21.26
N GLY A 2 8.18 4.84 19.93
CA GLY A 2 9.00 3.85 19.21
C GLY A 2 10.49 4.14 19.37
N ALA A 3 11.35 3.18 19.03
CA ALA A 3 12.78 3.44 18.90
C ALA A 3 13.01 4.57 17.87
N GLU A 4 14.03 5.38 18.08
CA GLU A 4 14.33 6.60 17.33
C GLU A 4 13.99 6.51 15.83
N GLY A 5 13.08 7.38 15.38
CA GLY A 5 12.72 7.49 13.97
C GLY A 5 11.73 6.46 13.44
N GLN A 6 11.29 5.45 14.20
CA GLN A 6 10.30 4.47 13.73
C GLN A 6 8.91 4.66 14.35
N PRO A 7 7.83 4.62 13.54
CA PRO A 7 6.47 4.64 14.08
C PRO A 7 6.19 3.37 14.88
N VAL A 8 5.29 3.47 15.86
CA VAL A 8 4.90 2.31 16.68
C VAL A 8 4.30 1.24 15.75
N ARG A 9 4.62 -0.03 16.00
CA ARG A 9 4.04 -1.13 15.22
C ARG A 9 2.51 -1.06 15.24
N GLY A 10 1.90 -1.10 14.06
CA GLY A 10 0.44 -1.00 13.89
C GLY A 10 -0.09 0.44 13.76
N SER A 11 0.80 1.44 13.64
CA SER A 11 0.41 2.80 13.26
C SER A 11 -0.31 2.81 11.91
N ASP A 12 -1.26 3.73 11.76
CA ASP A 12 -1.92 4.00 10.48
C ASP A 12 -0.99 4.76 9.52
N ASP A 13 -1.37 4.77 8.24
CA ASP A 13 -0.61 5.41 7.16
C ASP A 13 -0.40 6.92 7.41
N GLU A 14 -1.38 7.61 8.02
CA GLU A 14 -1.26 9.04 8.39
C GLU A 14 -0.17 9.29 9.42
N THR A 15 -0.13 8.48 10.48
CA THR A 15 0.91 8.56 11.52
C THR A 15 2.29 8.31 10.94
N VAL A 16 2.40 7.32 10.05
CA VAL A 16 3.66 7.02 9.34
C VAL A 16 4.11 8.22 8.51
N LEU A 17 3.20 8.84 7.74
CA LEU A 17 3.54 10.01 6.92
C LEU A 17 3.98 11.21 7.75
N ARG A 18 3.22 11.55 8.81
CA ARG A 18 3.56 12.67 9.70
C ARG A 18 4.93 12.50 10.35
N GLN A 19 5.26 11.28 10.76
CA GLN A 19 6.57 11.00 11.32
C GLN A 19 7.68 11.11 10.28
N ALA A 20 7.47 10.62 9.06
CA ALA A 20 8.43 10.77 7.98
C ALA A 20 8.69 12.25 7.66
N GLN A 21 7.65 13.07 7.58
CA GLN A 21 7.77 14.52 7.41
C GLN A 21 8.54 15.18 8.57
N ALA A 22 8.19 14.84 9.82
CA ALA A 22 8.85 15.39 11.00
C ALA A 22 10.35 15.01 11.11
N THR A 23 10.77 13.94 10.44
CA THR A 23 12.15 13.43 10.44
C THR A 23 12.87 13.63 9.11
N ASN A 24 12.27 14.38 8.17
CA ASN A 24 12.78 14.62 6.82
C ASN A 24 13.14 13.33 6.07
N GLN A 25 12.31 12.29 6.23
CA GLN A 25 12.44 11.00 5.57
C GLN A 25 11.45 10.88 4.41
N VAL A 26 11.85 10.12 3.39
CA VAL A 26 11.00 9.80 2.24
C VAL A 26 10.36 8.44 2.43
N ILE A 27 9.06 8.36 2.16
CA ILE A 27 8.32 7.11 2.21
C ILE A 27 8.74 6.22 1.03
N VAL A 28 9.08 4.96 1.32
CA VAL A 28 9.31 3.92 0.31
C VAL A 28 8.25 2.85 0.47
N THR A 29 7.43 2.60 -0.55
CA THR A 29 6.24 1.77 -0.39
C THR A 29 5.82 0.98 -1.64
N GLN A 30 5.15 -0.16 -1.41
CA GLN A 30 4.33 -0.88 -2.40
C GLN A 30 2.83 -0.68 -2.16
N ASN A 31 2.45 -0.07 -1.03
CA ASN A 31 1.06 0.17 -0.67
C ASN A 31 0.49 1.30 -1.54
N HIS A 32 -0.54 0.99 -2.33
CA HIS A 32 -1.22 1.97 -3.17
C HIS A 32 -1.97 3.03 -2.35
N ASP A 33 -2.50 2.69 -1.18
CA ASP A 33 -3.24 3.63 -0.34
C ASP A 33 -2.27 4.66 0.27
N MET A 34 -1.11 4.20 0.75
CA MET A 34 -0.01 5.10 1.18
C MET A 34 0.48 6.00 0.04
N LEU A 35 0.59 5.48 -1.19
CA LEU A 35 0.99 6.30 -2.35
C LEU A 35 -0.03 7.41 -2.64
N VAL A 36 -1.33 7.10 -2.54
CA VAL A 36 -2.40 8.09 -2.71
C VAL A 36 -2.32 9.14 -1.61
N LEU A 37 -2.10 8.73 -0.36
CA LEU A 37 -1.95 9.64 0.77
C LEU A 37 -0.77 10.60 0.57
N CYS A 38 0.41 10.10 0.16
CA CYS A 38 1.55 10.96 -0.14
C CYS A 38 1.23 11.97 -1.26
N ALA A 39 0.49 11.55 -2.28
CA ALA A 39 0.11 12.46 -3.37
C ALA A 39 -0.89 13.54 -2.90
N ASP A 40 -1.84 13.19 -2.05
CA ASP A 40 -2.83 14.13 -1.51
C ASP A 40 -2.16 15.16 -0.58
N GLU A 41 -1.13 14.75 0.18
CA GLU A 41 -0.36 15.61 1.09
C GLU A 41 0.85 16.29 0.43
N SER A 42 0.99 16.19 -0.90
CA SER A 42 2.14 16.73 -1.66
C SER A 42 3.50 16.31 -1.09
N ALA A 43 3.60 15.08 -0.60
CA ALA A 43 4.83 14.52 -0.03
C ALA A 43 5.58 13.69 -1.07
N PRO A 44 6.92 13.85 -1.20
CA PRO A 44 7.72 13.01 -2.08
C PRO A 44 7.70 11.55 -1.61
N VAL A 45 7.75 10.62 -2.56
CA VAL A 45 7.54 9.19 -2.29
C VAL A 45 8.26 8.32 -3.31
N VAL A 46 8.82 7.19 -2.87
CA VAL A 46 9.33 6.13 -3.74
C VAL A 46 8.31 5.02 -3.81
N TRP A 47 7.74 4.82 -5.00
CA TRP A 47 6.84 3.71 -5.29
C TRP A 47 7.63 2.53 -5.89
N LEU A 48 7.68 1.44 -5.13
CA LEU A 48 8.25 0.18 -5.59
C LEU A 48 7.25 -0.52 -6.53
N ASP A 49 7.45 -0.37 -7.84
CA ASP A 49 6.57 -0.89 -8.91
C ASP A 49 7.28 -1.94 -9.78
N PRO A 50 7.34 -3.21 -9.34
CA PRO A 50 7.87 -4.30 -10.17
C PRO A 50 6.95 -4.73 -11.33
N ARG A 51 5.84 -4.02 -11.59
CA ARG A 51 4.78 -4.26 -12.60
C ARG A 51 4.03 -5.59 -12.53
N ASP A 52 4.71 -6.72 -12.30
CA ASP A 52 4.14 -8.04 -12.60
C ASP A 52 4.37 -9.13 -11.54
N LYS A 53 5.15 -8.88 -10.47
CA LYS A 53 5.33 -9.84 -9.37
C LYS A 53 5.54 -9.12 -8.05
N ASP A 54 4.90 -9.61 -7.00
CA ASP A 54 5.24 -9.21 -5.63
C ASP A 54 6.74 -9.52 -5.42
N LEU A 55 7.50 -8.47 -5.09
CA LEU A 55 8.89 -8.64 -4.71
C LEU A 55 8.89 -9.28 -3.31
N ARG A 56 9.61 -10.39 -3.17
CA ARG A 56 9.92 -10.91 -1.84
C ARG A 56 10.70 -9.86 -1.05
N ARG A 57 10.64 -9.95 0.28
CA ARG A 57 11.26 -8.98 1.20
C ARG A 57 12.74 -8.74 0.86
N GLU A 58 13.49 -9.79 0.56
CA GLU A 58 14.91 -9.70 0.24
C GLU A 58 15.13 -8.95 -1.08
N ALA A 59 14.29 -9.20 -2.08
CA ALA A 59 14.36 -8.52 -3.36
C ALA A 59 13.99 -7.03 -3.25
N MET A 60 13.09 -6.66 -2.34
CA MET A 60 12.81 -5.25 -2.04
C MET A 60 14.03 -4.56 -1.43
N VAL A 61 14.68 -5.21 -0.45
CA VAL A 61 15.89 -4.68 0.19
C VAL A 61 16.99 -4.46 -0.85
N VAL A 62 17.26 -5.46 -1.70
CA VAL A 62 18.24 -5.34 -2.79
C VAL A 62 17.87 -4.20 -3.75
N LEU A 63 16.60 -4.09 -4.12
CA LEU A 63 16.11 -3.02 -4.99
C LEU A 63 16.41 -1.64 -4.38
N CYS A 64 16.06 -1.44 -3.11
CA CYS A 64 16.33 -0.20 -2.39
C CYS A 64 17.83 0.15 -2.41
N PHE A 65 18.69 -0.76 -1.96
CA PHE A 65 20.13 -0.48 -1.92
C PHE A 65 20.76 -0.30 -3.31
N SER A 66 20.23 -0.96 -4.33
CA SER A 66 20.76 -0.87 -5.69
C SER A 66 20.47 0.47 -6.38
N GLN A 67 19.46 1.22 -5.92
CA GLN A 67 19.00 2.44 -6.59
C GLN A 67 18.95 3.67 -5.68
N ILE A 68 19.26 3.55 -4.38
CA ILE A 68 19.11 4.66 -3.42
C ILE A 68 19.81 5.95 -3.86
N ASN A 69 21.02 5.86 -4.44
CA ASN A 69 21.74 7.04 -4.93
C ASN A 69 21.03 7.67 -6.14
N ALA A 70 20.52 6.84 -7.06
CA ALA A 70 19.76 7.34 -8.21
C ALA A 70 18.44 7.99 -7.77
N TRP A 71 17.82 7.47 -6.70
CA TRP A 71 16.63 8.08 -6.13
C TRP A 71 16.93 9.44 -5.50
N GLN A 72 18.02 9.54 -4.75
CA GLN A 72 18.45 10.80 -4.15
C GLN A 72 18.66 11.88 -5.23
N HIS A 73 19.38 11.57 -6.31
CA HIS A 73 19.57 12.50 -7.42
C HIS A 73 18.23 12.95 -8.04
N LEU A 74 17.31 12.02 -8.29
CA LEU A 74 15.99 12.36 -8.84
C LEU A 74 15.13 13.22 -7.90
N LEU A 75 15.31 13.09 -6.58
CA LEU A 75 14.63 13.94 -5.59
C LEU A 75 15.25 15.34 -5.55
N ASP A 76 16.58 15.43 -5.59
CA ASP A 76 17.31 16.69 -5.51
C ASP A 76 17.15 17.54 -6.78
N ASP A 77 17.06 16.89 -7.94
CA ASP A 77 16.91 17.56 -9.25
C ASP A 77 15.46 18.00 -9.54
N ALA A 78 14.49 17.61 -8.70
CA ALA A 78 13.09 17.93 -8.93
C ALA A 78 12.73 19.34 -8.42
N ASP A 79 12.03 20.14 -9.24
CA ASP A 79 11.51 21.47 -8.87
C ASP A 79 10.35 21.43 -7.85
N GLY A 80 10.06 20.27 -7.26
CA GLY A 80 8.99 20.06 -6.29
C GLY A 80 8.76 18.59 -5.94
N PRO A 81 7.74 18.29 -5.11
CA PRO A 81 7.45 16.92 -4.69
C PRO A 81 7.09 16.00 -5.87
N VAL A 82 7.81 14.88 -5.98
CA VAL A 82 7.63 13.88 -7.04
C VAL A 82 7.47 12.48 -6.48
N CYS A 83 6.90 11.60 -7.29
CA CYS A 83 6.95 10.16 -7.06
C CYS A 83 8.08 9.56 -7.88
N ILE A 84 9.01 8.85 -7.24
CA ILE A 84 9.97 8.00 -7.93
C ILE A 84 9.36 6.63 -8.14
N VAL A 85 9.17 6.24 -9.40
CA VAL A 85 8.73 4.89 -9.74
C VAL A 85 9.96 4.00 -9.87
N ALA A 86 10.21 3.18 -8.85
CA ALA A 86 11.31 2.23 -8.84
C ALA A 86 10.88 0.88 -9.43
N ARG A 87 11.45 0.55 -10.58
CA ARG A 87 11.32 -0.76 -11.25
C ARG A 87 12.56 -1.59 -10.97
N LYS A 88 12.53 -2.87 -11.33
CA LYS A 88 13.65 -3.82 -11.06
C LYS A 88 15.01 -3.32 -11.55
N THR A 89 15.06 -2.61 -12.67
CA THR A 89 16.30 -2.20 -13.35
C THR A 89 16.36 -0.72 -13.69
N SER A 90 15.36 0.07 -13.28
CA SER A 90 15.30 1.50 -13.60
C SER A 90 14.43 2.24 -12.60
N CYS A 91 14.66 3.54 -12.48
CA CYS A 91 13.80 4.46 -11.77
C CYS A 91 13.53 5.71 -12.61
N GLU A 92 12.36 6.31 -12.42
CA GLU A 92 11.97 7.56 -13.07
C GLU A 92 11.20 8.44 -12.07
N ALA A 93 11.41 9.75 -12.12
CA ALA A 93 10.56 10.71 -11.42
C ALA A 93 9.31 10.98 -12.25
N ILE A 94 8.14 10.95 -11.62
CA ILE A 94 6.87 11.35 -12.22
C ILE A 94 6.14 12.32 -11.30
N PRO A 95 5.27 13.19 -11.84
CA PRO A 95 4.40 14.02 -11.02
C PRO A 95 3.49 13.20 -10.10
N LEU A 96 3.20 13.72 -8.91
CA LEU A 96 2.37 13.04 -7.91
C LEU A 96 0.96 12.75 -8.42
N GLU A 97 0.37 13.63 -9.25
CA GLU A 97 -0.96 13.39 -9.83
C GLU A 97 -0.97 12.18 -10.79
N VAL A 98 0.13 11.95 -11.50
CA VAL A 98 0.29 10.80 -12.39
C VAL A 98 0.43 9.52 -11.57
N ALA A 99 1.20 9.56 -10.48
CA ALA A 99 1.36 8.43 -9.57
C ALA A 99 0.02 8.05 -8.91
N ARG A 100 -0.72 9.04 -8.40
CA ARG A 100 -2.05 8.88 -7.80
C ARG A 100 -3.01 8.18 -8.75
N ARG A 101 -3.12 8.66 -9.99
CA ARG A 101 -3.98 8.04 -11.01
C ARG A 101 -3.63 6.57 -11.22
N ARG A 102 -2.33 6.26 -11.39
CA ARG A 102 -1.85 4.88 -11.59
C ARG A 102 -2.15 3.98 -10.37
N ALA A 103 -1.96 4.48 -9.15
CA ALA A 103 -2.24 3.74 -7.92
C ALA A 103 -3.72 3.39 -7.78
N LEU A 104 -4.62 4.35 -8.04
CA LEU A 104 -6.07 4.15 -7.99
C LEU A 104 -6.55 3.14 -9.04
N GLU A 105 -6.04 3.23 -10.27
CA GLU A 105 -6.37 2.28 -11.34
C GLU A 105 -5.95 0.86 -10.99
N ARG A 106 -4.73 0.68 -10.46
CA ARG A 106 -4.24 -0.64 -10.02
C ARG A 106 -4.96 -1.16 -8.79
N GLY A 107 -5.25 -0.31 -7.82
CA GLY A 107 -6.06 -0.65 -6.65
C GLY A 107 -7.45 -1.14 -7.05
N LYS A 108 -8.08 -0.50 -8.05
CA LYS A 108 -9.35 -0.97 -8.63
C LYS A 108 -9.21 -2.34 -9.31
N ARG A 109 -8.16 -2.53 -10.11
CA ARG A 109 -7.89 -3.81 -10.79
C ARG A 109 -7.66 -4.95 -9.79
N ARG A 110 -6.80 -4.75 -8.78
CA ARG A 110 -6.52 -5.74 -7.73
C ARG A 110 -7.78 -6.11 -6.95
N ARG A 111 -8.61 -5.13 -6.57
CA ARG A 111 -9.91 -5.37 -5.92
C ARG A 111 -10.86 -6.20 -6.79
N ARG A 112 -10.89 -5.97 -8.12
CA ARG A 112 -11.69 -6.76 -9.05
C ARG A 112 -11.17 -8.19 -9.19
N GLU A 113 -9.87 -8.38 -9.29
CA GLU A 113 -9.24 -9.71 -9.37
C GLU A 113 -9.50 -10.53 -8.09
N MET A 114 -9.32 -9.93 -6.90
CA MET A 114 -9.63 -10.60 -5.63
C MET A 114 -11.11 -10.96 -5.48
N ARG A 115 -12.04 -10.14 -6.00
CA ARG A 115 -13.47 -10.48 -6.02
C ARG A 115 -13.78 -11.67 -6.93
N ARG A 116 -13.08 -11.82 -8.06
CA ARG A 116 -13.23 -12.97 -8.97
C ARG A 116 -12.62 -14.26 -8.43
N GLN A 117 -11.59 -14.14 -7.60
CA GLN A 117 -10.91 -15.27 -6.95
C GLN A 117 -11.54 -15.65 -5.62
N ARG A 118 -12.50 -14.87 -5.11
CA ARG A 118 -13.23 -15.21 -3.89
C ARG A 118 -14.08 -16.45 -4.19
N PRO A 119 -13.87 -17.59 -3.52
CA PRO A 119 -14.76 -18.73 -3.67
C PRO A 119 -16.18 -18.26 -3.32
N ALA A 120 -17.17 -18.71 -4.10
CA ALA A 120 -18.56 -18.56 -3.70
C ALA A 120 -18.66 -19.14 -2.29
N ALA A 121 -19.05 -18.31 -1.32
CA ALA A 121 -19.31 -18.82 0.01
C ALA A 121 -20.41 -19.87 -0.14
N ASP A 122 -20.06 -21.13 0.11
CA ASP A 122 -21.01 -22.23 0.19
C ASP A 122 -22.17 -21.78 1.08
N GLY A 123 -23.38 -21.85 0.53
CA GLY A 123 -24.64 -21.53 1.19
C GLY A 123 -24.95 -22.56 2.28
N GLY A 124 -24.20 -22.54 3.37
CA GLY A 124 -24.40 -23.38 4.53
C GLY A 124 -25.26 -22.70 5.60
N LEU A 125 -26.34 -23.40 5.96
CA LEU A 125 -27.21 -23.26 7.14
C LEU A 125 -28.40 -22.27 7.07
N PHE A 126 -29.55 -22.83 6.70
CA PHE A 126 -30.72 -22.84 7.58
C PHE A 126 -31.30 -24.26 7.63
N GLN A 127 -30.83 -25.09 8.56
CA GLN A 127 -31.64 -26.19 9.06
C GLN A 127 -32.60 -25.58 10.08
N ASN A 128 -33.89 -25.58 9.75
CA ASN A 128 -34.93 -25.26 10.72
C ASN A 128 -35.03 -26.44 11.69
N ASP A 129 -34.56 -26.23 12.93
CA ASP A 129 -34.91 -27.09 14.06
C ASP A 129 -36.41 -26.93 14.33
N ALA A 130 -37.21 -27.82 13.74
CA ALA A 130 -38.57 -28.06 14.17
C ALA A 130 -38.54 -29.13 15.27
N GLY A 131 -38.95 -28.77 16.49
CA GLY A 131 -39.28 -29.77 17.51
C GLY A 131 -39.04 -29.37 18.96
N SER A 132 -39.57 -28.24 19.42
CA SER A 132 -39.81 -28.03 20.85
C SER A 132 -41.32 -28.04 21.08
N SER A 133 -41.88 -29.22 21.37
CA SER A 133 -43.25 -29.34 21.87
C SER A 133 -43.24 -29.13 23.37
N ALA A 134 -43.69 -27.96 23.81
CA ALA A 134 -44.21 -27.78 25.15
C ALA A 134 -45.68 -27.39 25.03
N THR A 135 -46.47 -27.92 25.97
CA THR A 135 -47.81 -27.51 26.41
C THR A 135 -49.04 -28.00 25.62
N GLU A 136 -49.77 -28.92 26.26
CA GLU A 136 -51.22 -28.96 26.53
C GLU A 136 -51.39 -30.24 27.42
N GLY A 137 -52.03 -30.27 28.59
CA GLY A 137 -53.17 -29.54 29.12
C GLY A 137 -54.25 -30.56 29.49
N LEU A 138 -54.58 -30.65 30.80
CA LEU A 138 -55.58 -31.46 31.52
C LEU A 138 -55.10 -32.76 32.19
#